data_AF-A0ABD2A6A6-F1
#
_entry.id   AF-A0ABD2A6A6-F1
#
_cell.length_a   1.000
_cell.length_b   1.000
_cell.length_c   1.000
_cell.angle_alpha   90.00
_cell.angle_beta   90.00
_cell.angle_gamma   90.00
#
_symmetry.space_group_name_H-M   'P 1'
#
loop_
_entity.id
_entity.type
_entity.pdbx_description
1 polymer ?
#
loop_
_entity_poly.entity_id
_entity_poly.type
_entity_poly.pdbx_seq_one_letter_code
_entity_poly.pdbx_strand_id
1 'polypeptide(L)'
;MNFLMFYQRNVFLIFPNKRNQKNAICFLYVRLQTVMAYNSESCHITPIIMFKPLLSFVLNIKYDYGLQNVIKVDVHVVDGNHVMILEDMKIVMAVNDKLFEVATTLKI
;
A
#
# COMPACT_ATOMS: atom_id res chain seq x y z
N MET A 1 33.90 8.88 2.57
CA MET A 1 32.57 9.45 2.86
C MET A 1 31.94 9.75 1.51
N ASN A 2 30.98 8.95 1.06
CA ASN A 2 30.21 9.20 -0.17
C ASN A 2 28.76 8.81 0.08
N PHE A 3 27.86 9.74 -0.25
CA PHE A 3 26.43 9.73 0.03
C PHE A 3 25.64 9.26 -1.21
N LEU A 4 24.57 8.51 -0.94
CA LEU A 4 23.29 8.34 -1.67
C LEU A 4 23.18 8.36 -3.20
N MET A 5 22.51 7.34 -3.76
CA MET A 5 21.08 7.40 -4.14
C MET A 5 20.62 6.02 -4.64
N PHE A 6 19.60 5.43 -4.03
CA PHE A 6 18.85 4.32 -4.65
C PHE A 6 17.57 4.90 -5.24
N TYR A 7 17.62 5.19 -6.54
CA TYR A 7 16.46 5.55 -7.33
C TYR A 7 15.71 4.28 -7.74
N GLN A 8 14.40 4.29 -7.55
CA GLN A 8 13.50 3.19 -7.88
C GLN A 8 13.58 2.86 -9.37
N ARG A 9 14.04 1.64 -9.68
CA ARG A 9 13.63 0.86 -10.85
C ARG A 9 14.27 -0.52 -10.71
N ASN A 10 13.44 -1.52 -10.43
CA ASN A 10 13.79 -2.90 -10.10
C ASN A 10 14.37 -3.06 -8.69
N VAL A 11 13.53 -3.50 -7.74
CA VAL A 11 13.94 -3.81 -6.37
C VAL A 11 14.78 -5.11 -6.39
N PHE A 12 16.03 -4.98 -6.80
CA PHE A 12 17.09 -5.90 -6.41
C PHE A 12 17.65 -5.34 -5.11
N LEU A 13 17.27 -5.92 -3.97
CA LEU A 13 17.88 -5.60 -2.69
C LEU A 13 19.30 -6.16 -2.68
N ILE A 14 20.24 -5.45 -3.30
CA ILE A 14 21.66 -5.82 -3.25
C ILE A 14 22.19 -5.35 -1.89
N PHE A 15 22.22 -6.26 -0.92
CA PHE A 15 22.88 -6.01 0.34
C PHE A 15 24.39 -6.28 0.17
N PRO A 16 25.24 -5.25 0.27
CA PRO A 16 26.64 -5.32 -0.20
C PRO A 16 27.55 -6.18 0.68
N ASN A 17 27.10 -6.60 1.88
CA ASN A 17 27.88 -7.48 2.75
C ASN A 17 27.01 -8.51 3.48
N LYS A 18 27.65 -9.60 3.95
CA LYS A 18 26.98 -10.73 4.61
C LYS A 18 26.14 -10.31 5.83
N ARG A 19 26.58 -9.29 6.58
CA ARG A 19 25.86 -8.78 7.74
C ARG A 19 24.54 -8.11 7.33
N ASN A 20 24.59 -7.26 6.31
CA ASN A 20 23.41 -6.58 5.76
C ASN A 20 22.43 -7.59 5.14
N GLN A 21 22.94 -8.61 4.44
CA GLN A 21 22.11 -9.71 3.92
C GLN A 21 21.39 -10.47 5.03
N LYS A 22 22.12 -10.87 6.08
CA LYS A 22 21.53 -11.56 7.24
C LYS A 22 20.45 -10.71 7.91
N ASN A 23 20.74 -9.44 8.18
CA ASN A 23 19.79 -8.53 8.81
C ASN A 23 18.52 -8.36 7.96
N ALA A 24 18.66 -8.22 6.65
CA ALA A 24 17.52 -8.09 5.75
C ALA A 24 16.66 -9.35 5.69
N ILE A 25 17.28 -10.53 5.62
CA ILE A 25 16.57 -11.81 5.64
C ILE A 25 15.83 -11.96 6.97
N CYS A 26 16.48 -11.68 8.11
CA CYS A 26 15.82 -11.71 9.41
C CYS A 26 14.64 -10.73 9.48
N PHE A 27 14.79 -9.52 8.95
CA PHE A 27 13.72 -8.53 8.90
C PHE A 27 12.53 -8.98 8.05
N LEU A 28 12.79 -9.51 6.85
CA LEU A 28 11.75 -10.07 5.98
C LEU A 28 11.05 -11.26 6.64
N TYR A 29 11.81 -12.16 7.26
CA TYR A 29 11.27 -13.31 7.97
C TYR A 29 10.34 -12.89 9.11
N VAL A 30 10.77 -11.96 9.96
CA VAL A 30 9.94 -11.46 11.06
C VAL A 30 8.67 -10.80 10.53
N ARG A 31 8.76 -9.96 9.49
CA ARG A 31 7.59 -9.36 8.86
C ARG A 31 6.60 -10.39 8.32
N LEU A 32 7.08 -11.43 7.64
CA LEU A 32 6.23 -12.51 7.13
C LEU A 32 5.53 -13.24 8.27
N GLN A 33 6.26 -13.58 9.34
CA GLN A 33 5.68 -14.21 10.53
C GLN A 33 4.61 -13.33 11.18
N THR A 34 4.86 -12.01 11.30
CA THR A 34 3.88 -11.07 11.86
C THR A 34 2.63 -10.98 11.00
N VAL A 35 2.76 -10.93 9.67
CA VAL A 35 1.59 -10.90 8.76
C VAL A 35 0.81 -12.21 8.84
N MET A 36 1.48 -13.35 8.91
CA MET A 36 0.82 -14.66 9.02
C MET A 36 0.10 -14.85 10.36
N ALA A 37 0.59 -14.24 11.43
CA ALA A 37 0.00 -14.30 12.76
C ALA A 37 -1.02 -13.18 13.02
N TYR A 38 -1.26 -12.28 12.06
CA TYR A 38 -2.16 -11.14 12.25
C TYR A 38 -3.62 -11.59 12.35
N ASN A 39 -4.27 -11.25 13.46
CA ASN A 39 -5.72 -11.43 13.65
C ASN A 39 -6.42 -10.05 13.61
N SER A 40 -7.38 -9.89 12.69
CA SER A 40 -8.13 -8.64 12.49
C SER A 40 -9.30 -8.47 13.46
N GLU A 41 -9.67 -9.49 14.25
CA GLU A 41 -10.83 -9.45 15.16
C GLU A 41 -10.71 -8.38 16.25
N SER A 42 -9.50 -7.94 16.59
CA SER A 42 -9.24 -6.90 17.58
C SER A 42 -9.12 -5.49 17.00
N CYS A 43 -9.47 -5.27 15.73
CA CYS A 43 -9.28 -3.97 15.06
C CYS A 43 -10.40 -2.97 15.39
N HIS A 44 -10.04 -1.72 15.67
CA HIS A 44 -11.01 -0.63 15.85
C HIS A 44 -11.74 -0.32 14.55
N ILE A 45 -13.08 -0.36 14.61
CA ILE A 45 -13.99 -0.25 13.47
C ILE A 45 -14.22 1.24 13.13
N THR A 46 -13.19 1.90 12.62
CA THR A 46 -13.35 3.20 11.96
C THR A 46 -13.50 2.99 10.45
N PRO A 47 -14.44 3.66 9.78
CA PRO A 47 -14.50 3.64 8.32
C PRO A 47 -13.17 4.08 7.72
N ILE A 48 -12.72 3.38 6.69
CA ILE A 48 -11.48 3.71 5.98
C ILE A 48 -11.76 4.05 4.52
N ILE A 49 -10.87 4.84 3.95
CA ILE A 49 -10.78 5.10 2.51
C ILE A 49 -9.63 4.26 1.97
N MET A 50 -9.91 3.47 0.94
CA MET A 50 -8.95 2.57 0.31
C MET A 50 -8.69 3.00 -1.13
N PHE A 51 -7.42 3.25 -1.45
CA PHE A 51 -6.99 3.46 -2.84
C PHE A 51 -6.53 2.13 -3.44
N LYS A 52 -7.22 1.69 -4.50
CA LYS A 52 -6.91 0.45 -5.23
C LYS A 52 -6.24 0.80 -6.56
N PRO A 53 -5.07 0.21 -6.89
CA PRO A 53 -4.47 0.39 -8.20
C PRO A 53 -5.33 -0.27 -9.28
N LEU A 54 -5.47 0.42 -10.42
CA LEU A 54 -6.15 -0.12 -11.60
C LEU A 54 -5.45 -1.38 -12.11
N LEU A 55 -4.12 -1.40 -12.09
CA LEU A 55 -3.30 -2.53 -12.52
C LEU A 55 -2.87 -3.36 -11.31
N SER A 56 -3.62 -4.43 -11.02
CA SER A 56 -3.25 -5.43 -10.01
C SER A 56 -2.66 -6.67 -10.68
N PHE A 57 -1.46 -7.08 -10.23
CA PHE A 57 -0.85 -8.34 -10.67
C PHE A 57 -1.35 -9.57 -9.90
N VAL A 58 -2.11 -9.36 -8.81
CA VAL A 58 -2.64 -10.45 -8.01
C VAL A 58 -4.00 -10.88 -8.56
N LEU A 59 -4.09 -12.15 -8.98
CA LEU A 59 -5.29 -12.78 -9.50
C LEU A 59 -6.24 -13.18 -8.35
N ASN A 60 -7.55 -13.22 -8.63
CA ASN A 60 -8.60 -13.74 -7.74
C ASN A 60 -8.74 -13.05 -6.38
N ILE A 61 -8.32 -11.80 -6.28
CA ILE A 61 -8.54 -10.98 -5.10
C ILE A 61 -9.89 -10.22 -5.21
N LYS A 62 -10.64 -10.18 -4.10
CA LYS A 62 -11.88 -9.38 -4.02
C LYS A 62 -11.60 -7.91 -4.31
N TYR A 63 -12.62 -7.20 -4.83
CA TYR A 63 -12.49 -5.79 -5.22
C TYR A 63 -11.92 -4.91 -4.09
N ASP A 64 -12.37 -5.14 -2.86
CA ASP A 64 -12.04 -4.44 -1.62
C ASP A 64 -10.87 -5.09 -0.83
N TYR A 65 -10.11 -6.01 -1.42
CA TYR A 65 -9.12 -6.85 -0.71
C TYR A 65 -9.72 -7.65 0.47
N GLY A 66 -11.04 -7.86 0.50
CA GLY A 66 -11.74 -8.57 1.56
C GLY A 66 -12.01 -7.74 2.83
N LEU A 67 -11.72 -6.44 2.80
CA LEU A 67 -11.84 -5.55 3.96
C LEU A 67 -13.29 -5.29 4.39
N GLN A 68 -14.28 -5.38 3.50
CA GLN A 68 -15.70 -5.24 3.84
C GLN A 68 -16.18 -6.33 4.80
N ASN A 69 -15.47 -7.46 4.89
CA ASN A 69 -15.76 -8.50 5.88
C ASN A 69 -15.35 -8.08 7.31
N VAL A 70 -14.56 -7.01 7.46
CA VAL A 70 -13.97 -6.58 8.73
C VAL A 70 -14.45 -5.18 9.11
N ILE A 71 -14.46 -4.24 8.16
CA ILE A 71 -14.74 -2.82 8.39
C ILE A 71 -15.46 -2.18 7.19
N LYS A 72 -16.14 -1.05 7.43
CA LYS A 72 -16.72 -0.23 6.34
C LYS A 72 -15.60 0.41 5.53
N VAL A 73 -15.58 0.16 4.22
CA VAL A 73 -14.56 0.69 3.30
C VAL A 73 -15.20 1.45 2.16
N ASP A 74 -14.67 2.63 1.89
CA ASP A 74 -14.90 3.39 0.65
C ASP A 74 -13.71 3.18 -0.30
N VAL A 75 -13.95 2.58 -1.47
CA VAL A 75 -12.88 2.15 -2.39
C VAL A 75 -12.80 3.10 -3.58
N HIS A 76 -11.63 3.71 -3.78
CA HIS A 76 -11.33 4.59 -4.89
C HIS A 76 -10.28 3.93 -5.79
N VAL A 77 -10.60 3.78 -7.07
CA VAL A 77 -9.66 3.22 -8.04
C VAL A 77 -8.75 4.33 -8.56
N VAL A 78 -7.45 4.07 -8.56
CA VAL A 78 -6.40 5.03 -8.93
C VAL A 78 -5.54 4.43 -10.03
N ASP A 79 -5.01 5.28 -10.91
CA ASP A 79 -4.19 4.86 -12.03
C ASP A 79 -2.84 4.29 -11.54
N GLY A 80 -2.29 3.33 -12.28
CA GLY A 80 -1.02 2.67 -11.95
C GLY A 80 -1.17 1.30 -11.27
N ASN A 81 -0.04 0.81 -10.74
CA ASN A 81 0.08 -0.48 -10.08
C ASN A 81 0.51 -0.32 -8.61
N HIS A 82 0.67 -1.42 -7.86
CA HIS A 82 1.08 -1.39 -6.44
C HIS A 82 2.42 -0.68 -6.15
N VAL A 83 3.25 -0.43 -7.16
CA VAL A 83 4.52 0.29 -7.03
C VAL A 83 4.35 1.79 -7.30
N MET A 84 3.61 2.14 -8.36
CA MET A 84 3.50 3.52 -8.85
C MET A 84 2.29 4.28 -8.30
N ILE A 85 1.35 3.59 -7.64
CA ILE A 85 0.10 4.20 -7.16
C ILE A 85 0.33 5.43 -6.26
N LEU A 86 1.40 5.44 -5.47
CA LEU A 86 1.71 6.56 -4.57
C LEU A 86 2.20 7.83 -5.28
N GLU A 87 2.51 7.74 -6.58
CA GLU A 87 2.90 8.88 -7.40
C GLU A 87 1.68 9.63 -7.98
N ASP A 88 0.47 9.05 -7.88
CA ASP A 88 -0.75 9.67 -8.39
C ASP A 88 -1.17 10.88 -7.53
N MET A 89 -1.35 12.03 -8.18
CA MET A 89 -1.73 13.29 -7.54
C MET A 89 -3.07 13.21 -6.79
N LYS A 90 -4.00 12.34 -7.21
CA LYS A 90 -5.28 12.10 -6.52
C LYS A 90 -5.03 11.59 -5.09
N ILE A 91 -4.04 10.72 -4.89
CA ILE A 91 -3.69 10.21 -3.54
C ILE A 91 -3.05 11.32 -2.72
N VAL A 92 -2.13 12.08 -3.31
CA VAL A 92 -1.49 13.22 -2.64
C VAL A 92 -2.54 14.23 -2.18
N MET A 93 -3.54 14.52 -3.02
CA MET A 93 -4.63 15.45 -2.66
C MET A 93 -5.56 14.85 -1.59
N ALA A 94 -5.90 13.57 -1.67
CA ALA A 94 -6.81 12.94 -0.70
C ALA A 94 -6.19 12.81 0.69
N VAL A 95 -4.90 12.46 0.80
CA VAL A 95 -4.18 12.37 2.08
C VAL A 95 -4.03 13.75 2.74
N ASN A 96 -3.94 14.82 1.95
CA ASN A 96 -3.85 16.18 2.45
C ASN A 96 -5.22 16.82 2.72
N ASP A 97 -6.31 16.04 2.76
CA ASP A 97 -7.70 16.50 2.93
C ASP A 97 -8.20 17.47 1.83
N LYS A 98 -7.51 17.54 0.69
CA LYS A 98 -7.83 18.49 -0.40
C LYS A 98 -8.80 17.95 -1.45
N LEU A 99 -9.11 16.65 -1.44
CA LEU A 99 -9.91 16.01 -2.50
C LEU A 99 -11.43 16.01 -2.21
N PHE A 100 -11.85 16.23 -0.96
CA PHE A 100 -13.25 16.08 -0.57
C PHE A 100 -14.17 17.25 -0.96
N GLU A 101 -13.64 18.34 -1.53
CA GLU A 101 -14.46 19.45 -2.04
C GLU A 101 -15.02 19.22 -3.46
N VAL A 102 -14.51 18.25 -4.22
CA VAL A 102 -14.85 18.09 -5.65
C VAL A 102 -15.78 16.90 -5.92
N ALA A 103 -15.93 15.96 -4.97
CA ALA A 103 -16.82 14.81 -5.15
C ALA A 103 -18.32 15.15 -5.01
N THR A 104 -18.67 16.34 -4.51
CA THR A 104 -20.06 16.81 -4.42
C THR A 104 -20.60 17.42 -5.72
N THR A 105 -19.75 17.68 -6.73
CA THR A 105 -20.17 18.34 -7.99
C THR A 105 -20.32 17.40 -9.19
N LEU A 106 -19.99 16.11 -9.09
CA LEU A 106 -20.22 15.14 -10.15
C LEU A 106 -21.29 14.12 -9.76
N LYS A 107 -22.50 14.62 -9.54
CA LYS A 107 -23.75 13.87 -9.75
C LYS A 107 -24.42 14.39 -11.01
N ILE A 108 -24.09 13.82 -12.17
CA ILE A 108 -24.96 13.72 -13.35
C ILE A 108 -24.67 12.38 -14.01
#